data_AF-A0A7Z0NLP4-F1
#
_entry.id   AF-A0A7Z0NLP4-F1
#
_cell.length_a   1.000
_cell.length_b   1.000
_cell.length_c   1.000
_cell.angle_alpha   90.00
_cell.angle_beta   90.00
_cell.angle_gamma   90.00
#
_symmetry.space_group_name_H-M   'P 1'
#
loop_
_entity.id
_entity.type
_entity.pdbx_description
1 polymer ?
#
loop_
_entity_poly.entity_id
_entity_poly.type
_entity_poly.pdbx_seq_one_letter_code
_entity_poly.pdbx_strand_id
1 'polypeptide(L)'
;MVERSRTGERGIEDAVLDAARDCVLAYGVRRTTVTDVARRAGVSRMTVYRRWPDAQSLIGDLMTREWQQVLLATTDEGTGHARSRLVERVVAGARVMREHPLLCKIRDVDPEVLIPYLLDRRGAGQEEMLRFLVDAVAHGRADGSVRPGEAETMARVVLLTTQSFVLSARIVADGLPAASLDRELARLVDGYLRPD
;
A
#
# COMPACT_ATOMS: atom_id res chain seq x y z
N MET A 1 -10.40 -31.76 -10.82
CA MET A 1 -10.74 -31.72 -9.37
C MET A 1 -9.74 -30.87 -8.56
N VAL A 2 -9.14 -29.81 -9.12
CA VAL A 2 -8.16 -28.93 -8.43
C VAL A 2 -8.72 -27.52 -8.21
N GLU A 3 -9.67 -27.11 -9.04
CA GLU A 3 -10.20 -25.74 -9.12
C GLU A 3 -11.21 -25.42 -8.00
N ARG A 4 -12.03 -26.40 -7.58
CA ARG A 4 -12.96 -26.24 -6.45
C ARG A 4 -12.24 -26.09 -5.10
N SER A 5 -11.09 -26.75 -4.92
CA SER A 5 -10.30 -26.64 -3.68
C SER A 5 -9.63 -25.27 -3.56
N ARG A 6 -9.02 -24.77 -4.64
CA ARG A 6 -8.38 -23.44 -4.66
C ARG A 6 -9.35 -22.29 -4.47
N THR A 7 -10.59 -22.42 -4.96
CA THR A 7 -11.62 -21.39 -4.77
C THR A 7 -12.18 -21.41 -3.34
N GLY A 8 -12.32 -22.58 -2.72
CA GLY A 8 -12.65 -22.69 -1.30
C GLY A 8 -11.53 -22.18 -0.38
N GLU A 9 -10.27 -22.48 -0.72
CA GLU A 9 -9.10 -21.98 0.02
C GLU A 9 -8.97 -20.47 -0.05
N ARG A 10 -9.14 -19.86 -1.24
CA ARG A 10 -9.16 -18.39 -1.38
C ARG A 10 -10.27 -17.74 -0.56
N GLY A 11 -11.47 -18.30 -0.56
CA GLY A 11 -12.57 -17.78 0.25
C GLY A 11 -12.30 -17.86 1.76
N ILE A 12 -11.58 -18.90 2.21
CA ILE A 12 -11.16 -19.01 3.62
C ILE A 12 -10.05 -17.99 3.93
N GLU A 13 -9.07 -17.83 3.05
CA GLU A 13 -8.01 -16.84 3.23
C GLU A 13 -8.58 -15.42 3.34
N ASP A 14 -9.49 -15.05 2.44
CA ASP A 14 -10.17 -13.75 2.49
C ASP A 14 -10.96 -13.54 3.78
N ALA A 15 -11.72 -14.55 4.22
CA ALA A 15 -12.45 -14.49 5.48
C ALA A 15 -11.53 -14.33 6.70
N VAL A 16 -10.37 -14.98 6.69
CA VAL A 16 -9.36 -14.84 7.75
C VAL A 16 -8.73 -13.45 7.73
N LEU A 17 -8.41 -12.91 6.55
CA LEU A 17 -7.86 -11.57 6.41
C LEU A 17 -8.88 -10.48 6.79
N ASP A 18 -10.16 -10.66 6.49
CA ASP A 18 -11.24 -9.78 6.94
C ASP A 18 -11.40 -9.80 8.46
N ALA A 19 -11.37 -11.00 9.06
CA ALA A 19 -11.38 -11.12 10.51
C ALA A 19 -10.13 -10.48 11.16
N ALA A 20 -8.96 -10.60 10.52
CA ALA A 20 -7.73 -9.96 10.97
C ALA A 20 -7.85 -8.43 10.91
N ARG A 21 -8.37 -7.90 9.81
CA ARG A 21 -8.65 -6.47 9.63
C ARG A 21 -9.51 -5.93 10.77
N ASP A 22 -10.62 -6.60 11.05
CA ASP A 22 -11.52 -6.20 12.12
C ASP A 22 -10.86 -6.25 13.51
N CYS A 23 -10.10 -7.30 13.79
CA CYS A 23 -9.35 -7.41 15.05
C CYS A 23 -8.34 -6.28 15.21
N VAL A 24 -7.59 -5.94 14.15
CA VAL A 24 -6.64 -4.83 14.18
C VAL A 24 -7.35 -3.50 14.39
N LEU A 25 -8.45 -3.24 13.68
CA LEU A 25 -9.22 -2.01 13.85
C LEU A 25 -9.80 -1.87 15.26
N ALA A 26 -10.25 -2.98 15.86
CA ALA A 26 -10.76 -2.99 17.22
C ALA A 26 -9.63 -2.78 18.26
N TYR A 27 -8.58 -3.60 18.20
CA TYR A 27 -7.66 -3.78 19.32
C TYR A 27 -6.22 -3.28 19.08
N GLY A 28 -5.86 -3.00 17.83
CA GLY A 28 -4.48 -2.79 17.42
C GLY A 28 -3.78 -4.09 17.02
N VAL A 29 -2.65 -3.97 16.33
CA VAL A 29 -1.84 -5.09 15.84
C VAL A 29 -1.28 -5.90 17.01
N ARG A 30 -0.70 -5.25 18.02
CA ARG A 30 -0.02 -5.96 19.12
C ARG A 30 -0.97 -6.79 19.99
N ARG A 31 -2.26 -6.44 20.02
CA ARG A 31 -3.29 -7.18 20.77
C ARG A 31 -4.06 -8.19 19.91
N THR A 32 -3.78 -8.26 18.61
CA THR A 32 -4.42 -9.21 17.71
C THR A 32 -3.69 -10.54 17.75
N THR A 33 -4.41 -11.62 18.08
CA THR A 33 -3.86 -12.98 18.09
C THR A 33 -4.46 -13.82 16.96
N VAL A 34 -3.69 -14.79 16.44
CA VAL A 34 -4.16 -15.77 15.46
C VAL A 34 -5.41 -16.52 15.96
N THR A 35 -5.50 -16.74 17.28
CA THR A 35 -6.65 -17.39 17.90
C THR A 35 -7.91 -16.52 17.85
N ASP A 36 -7.79 -15.22 18.12
CA ASP A 36 -8.93 -14.30 18.02
C ASP A 36 -9.42 -14.17 16.59
N VAL A 37 -8.50 -14.11 15.63
CA VAL A 37 -8.83 -14.08 14.20
C VAL A 37 -9.53 -15.36 13.78
N ALA A 38 -9.01 -16.54 14.14
CA ALA A 38 -9.64 -17.82 13.80
C ALA A 38 -11.08 -17.90 14.33
N ARG A 39 -11.27 -17.50 15.60
CA ARG A 39 -12.60 -17.44 16.23
C ARG A 39 -13.54 -16.50 15.48
N ARG A 40 -13.07 -15.31 15.09
CA ARG A 40 -13.87 -14.32 14.36
C ARG A 40 -14.19 -14.75 12.93
N ALA A 41 -13.25 -15.40 12.25
CA ALA A 41 -13.43 -15.96 10.91
C ALA A 41 -14.31 -17.24 10.89
N GLY A 42 -14.66 -17.79 12.07
CA GLY A 42 -15.46 -19.02 12.16
C GLY A 42 -14.70 -20.28 11.71
N VAL A 43 -13.36 -20.26 11.76
CA VAL A 43 -12.51 -21.39 11.32
C VAL A 43 -11.67 -21.94 12.47
N SER A 44 -11.15 -23.17 12.29
CA SER A 44 -10.27 -23.76 13.29
C SER A 44 -8.92 -23.02 13.36
N ARG A 45 -8.27 -23.00 14.54
CA ARG A 45 -6.91 -22.46 14.68
C ARG A 45 -5.92 -23.14 13.74
N MET A 46 -6.03 -24.45 13.55
CA MET A 46 -5.15 -25.22 12.65
C MET A 46 -5.30 -24.76 11.19
N THR A 47 -6.51 -24.36 10.79
CA THR A 47 -6.76 -23.80 9.45
C THR A 47 -5.95 -22.53 9.21
N VAL A 48 -5.88 -21.64 10.21
CA VAL A 48 -5.13 -20.39 10.13
C VAL A 48 -3.62 -20.64 10.24
N TYR A 49 -3.19 -21.42 11.24
CA TYR A 49 -1.77 -21.73 11.48
C TYR A 49 -1.07 -22.43 10.32
N ARG A 50 -1.82 -23.18 9.50
CA ARG A 50 -1.27 -23.82 8.29
C ARG A 50 -0.69 -22.80 7.31
N ARG A 51 -1.27 -21.60 7.24
CA ARG A 51 -0.86 -20.55 6.29
C ARG A 51 -0.09 -19.42 6.96
N TRP A 52 -0.45 -19.08 8.20
CA TRP A 52 0.17 -18.02 9.00
C TRP A 52 0.64 -18.58 10.34
N PRO A 53 1.93 -18.95 10.45
CA PRO A 53 2.47 -19.54 11.67
C PRO A 53 2.41 -18.58 12.88
N ASP A 54 2.34 -17.27 12.63
CA ASP A 54 2.29 -16.23 13.65
C ASP A 54 1.42 -15.03 13.22
N ALA A 55 1.12 -14.14 14.16
CA ALA A 55 0.34 -12.94 13.86
C ALA A 55 1.08 -11.98 12.91
N GLN A 56 2.41 -11.96 12.92
CA GLN A 56 3.18 -11.04 12.08
C GLN A 56 3.04 -11.38 10.58
N SER A 57 3.10 -12.66 10.23
CA SER A 57 2.88 -13.15 8.87
C SER A 57 1.45 -12.90 8.40
N LEU A 58 0.46 -13.10 9.26
CA LEU A 58 -0.94 -12.77 8.97
C LEU A 58 -1.13 -11.28 8.70
N ILE A 59 -0.55 -10.42 9.54
CA ILE A 59 -0.61 -8.97 9.37
C ILE A 59 0.13 -8.53 8.11
N GLY A 60 1.27 -9.15 7.78
CA GLY A 60 1.99 -8.89 6.54
C GLY A 60 1.14 -9.14 5.29
N ASP A 61 0.44 -10.28 5.24
CA ASP A 61 -0.44 -10.63 4.12
C ASP A 61 -1.70 -9.72 4.09
N LEU A 62 -2.28 -9.40 5.27
CA LEU A 62 -3.36 -8.42 5.37
C LEU A 62 -2.95 -7.07 4.78
N MET A 63 -1.81 -6.53 5.20
CA MET A 63 -1.35 -5.23 4.71
C MET A 63 -1.06 -5.26 3.20
N THR A 64 -0.52 -6.38 2.70
CA THR A 64 -0.31 -6.58 1.26
C THR A 64 -1.63 -6.53 0.50
N ARG A 65 -2.66 -7.25 0.97
CA ARG A 65 -4.00 -7.22 0.37
C ARG A 65 -4.59 -5.82 0.36
N GLU A 66 -4.50 -5.09 1.46
CA GLU A 66 -5.09 -3.75 1.56
C GLU A 66 -4.36 -2.77 0.64
N TRP A 67 -3.03 -2.88 0.48
CA TRP A 67 -2.26 -2.05 -0.44
C TRP A 67 -2.54 -2.36 -1.91
N GLN A 68 -2.78 -3.62 -2.25
CA GLN A 68 -3.27 -4.00 -3.57
C GLN A 68 -4.62 -3.37 -3.86
N GLN A 69 -5.55 -3.37 -2.90
CA GLN A 69 -6.86 -2.72 -3.06
C GLN A 69 -6.72 -1.22 -3.31
N VAL A 70 -5.81 -0.54 -2.60
CA VAL A 70 -5.50 0.88 -2.87
C VAL A 70 -4.98 1.08 -4.29
N LEU A 71 -4.05 0.24 -4.74
CA LEU A 71 -3.51 0.33 -6.10
C LEU A 71 -4.60 0.10 -7.16
N LEU A 72 -5.46 -0.91 -6.97
CA LEU A 72 -6.57 -1.23 -7.86
C LEU A 72 -7.63 -0.13 -7.89
N ALA A 73 -7.88 0.54 -6.76
CA ALA A 73 -8.81 1.67 -6.71
C ALA A 73 -8.30 2.92 -7.46
N THR A 74 -7.03 2.95 -7.86
CA THR A 74 -6.43 4.02 -8.67
C THR A 74 -6.36 3.64 -10.16
N THR A 75 -7.47 3.17 -10.75
CA THR A 75 -7.54 2.78 -12.17
C THR A 75 -7.13 3.92 -13.11
N ASP A 76 -6.54 3.55 -14.26
CA ASP A 76 -6.07 4.48 -15.29
C ASP A 76 -7.24 5.01 -16.13
N GLU A 77 -8.08 5.87 -15.54
CA GLU A 77 -9.21 6.51 -16.22
C GLU A 77 -8.86 7.89 -16.79
N GLY A 78 -7.64 8.35 -16.56
CA GLY A 78 -7.16 9.65 -17.00
C GLY A 78 -6.96 9.71 -18.52
N THR A 79 -7.29 10.86 -19.11
CA THR A 79 -6.90 11.19 -20.49
C THR A 79 -5.59 11.97 -20.50
N GLY A 80 -4.65 11.63 -21.37
CA GLY A 80 -3.37 12.36 -21.50
C GLY A 80 -2.18 11.43 -21.63
N HIS A 81 -0.96 11.99 -21.59
CA HIS A 81 0.28 11.22 -21.65
C HIS A 81 0.57 10.48 -20.32
N ALA A 82 1.37 9.42 -20.35
CA ALA A 82 1.54 8.51 -19.21
C ALA A 82 2.08 9.21 -17.95
N ARG A 83 2.94 10.24 -18.09
CA ARG A 83 3.40 11.04 -16.94
C ARG A 83 2.24 11.68 -16.14
N SER A 84 1.26 12.33 -16.79
CA SER A 84 0.16 13.00 -16.08
C SER A 84 -0.69 11.98 -15.31
N ARG A 85 -0.98 10.84 -15.95
CA ARG A 85 -1.75 9.77 -15.32
C ARG A 85 -0.99 9.16 -14.12
N LEU A 86 0.32 9.00 -14.24
CA LEU A 86 1.18 8.58 -13.12
C LEU A 86 1.12 9.59 -11.95
N VAL A 87 1.23 10.89 -12.23
CA VAL A 87 1.15 11.94 -11.20
C VAL A 87 -0.20 11.90 -10.48
N GLU A 88 -1.30 11.79 -11.22
CA GLU A 88 -2.65 11.68 -10.66
C GLU A 88 -2.80 10.46 -9.77
N ARG A 89 -2.32 9.30 -10.22
CA ARG A 89 -2.38 8.04 -9.46
C ARG A 89 -1.52 8.08 -8.20
N VAL A 90 -0.33 8.68 -8.26
CA VAL A 90 0.52 8.86 -7.08
C VAL A 90 -0.17 9.71 -6.03
N VAL A 91 -0.79 10.82 -6.42
CA VAL A 91 -1.50 11.71 -5.49
C VAL A 91 -2.77 11.06 -4.95
N ALA A 92 -3.56 10.40 -5.80
CA ALA A 92 -4.74 9.65 -5.38
C ALA A 92 -4.38 8.54 -4.39
N GLY A 93 -3.35 7.75 -4.70
CA GLY A 93 -2.83 6.71 -3.82
C GLY A 93 -2.35 7.27 -2.49
N ALA A 94 -1.59 8.38 -2.50
CA ALA A 94 -1.16 9.04 -1.27
C ALA A 94 -2.34 9.50 -0.40
N ARG A 95 -3.39 10.03 -1.01
CA ARG A 95 -4.62 10.45 -0.31
C ARG A 95 -5.33 9.26 0.34
N VAL A 96 -5.61 8.21 -0.44
CA VAL A 96 -6.26 7.00 0.06
C VAL A 96 -5.45 6.38 1.19
N MET A 97 -4.12 6.31 1.06
CA MET A 97 -3.25 5.77 2.11
C MET A 97 -3.32 6.57 3.41
N ARG A 98 -3.28 7.91 3.35
CA ARG A 98 -3.34 8.77 4.54
C ARG A 98 -4.63 8.61 5.33
N GLU A 99 -5.72 8.29 4.64
CA GLU A 99 -7.05 8.10 5.23
C GLU A 99 -7.36 6.62 5.51
N HIS A 100 -6.47 5.71 5.13
CA HIS A 100 -6.70 4.28 5.24
C HIS A 100 -6.88 3.87 6.72
N PRO A 101 -8.01 3.23 7.10
CA PRO A 101 -8.31 2.92 8.50
C PRO A 101 -7.21 2.12 9.22
N LEU A 102 -6.63 1.12 8.56
CA LEU A 102 -5.54 0.34 9.14
C LEU A 102 -4.25 1.16 9.30
N LEU A 103 -3.92 2.05 8.36
CA LEU A 103 -2.70 2.86 8.49
C LEU A 103 -2.85 3.86 9.64
N CYS A 104 -4.02 4.50 9.74
CA CYS A 104 -4.36 5.37 10.86
C CYS A 104 -4.29 4.61 12.19
N LYS A 105 -4.93 3.43 12.27
CA LYS A 105 -4.92 2.59 13.47
C LYS A 105 -3.49 2.21 13.88
N ILE A 106 -2.67 1.74 12.93
CA ILE A 106 -1.28 1.37 13.19
C ILE A 106 -0.48 2.58 13.68
N ARG A 107 -0.57 3.72 13.00
CA ARG A 107 0.15 4.94 13.40
C ARG A 107 -0.23 5.41 14.80
N ASP A 108 -1.51 5.32 15.14
CA ASP A 108 -2.02 5.88 16.39
C ASP A 108 -1.87 4.91 17.59
N VAL A 109 -1.79 3.58 17.35
CA VAL A 109 -1.79 2.56 18.42
C VAL A 109 -0.54 1.69 18.46
N ASP A 110 0.04 1.36 17.30
CA ASP A 110 1.16 0.42 17.18
C ASP A 110 2.22 0.92 16.16
N PRO A 111 2.76 2.15 16.29
CA PRO A 111 3.63 2.74 15.27
C PRO A 111 4.92 1.94 15.01
N GLU A 112 5.38 1.16 15.98
CA GLU A 112 6.57 0.31 15.85
C GLU A 112 6.41 -0.76 14.76
N VAL A 113 5.18 -1.12 14.40
CA VAL A 113 4.89 -2.04 13.29
C VAL A 113 5.40 -1.50 11.95
N LEU A 114 5.50 -0.18 11.80
CA LEU A 114 5.98 0.45 10.56
C LEU A 114 7.51 0.49 10.49
N ILE A 115 8.23 0.46 11.62
CA ILE A 115 9.69 0.67 11.68
C ILE A 115 10.45 -0.28 10.73
N PRO A 116 10.18 -1.60 10.69
CA PRO A 116 10.90 -2.49 9.79
C PRO A 116 10.72 -2.11 8.31
N TYR A 117 9.57 -1.56 7.91
CA TYR A 117 9.29 -1.14 6.53
C TYR A 117 9.88 0.23 6.17
N LEU A 118 10.33 0.97 7.19
CA LEU A 118 11.03 2.24 7.05
C LEU A 118 12.55 2.04 7.01
N LEU A 119 13.08 1.09 7.77
CA LEU A 119 14.51 0.98 8.05
C LEU A 119 15.16 -0.33 7.59
N ASP A 120 14.48 -1.46 7.73
CA ASP A 120 15.17 -2.77 7.74
C ASP A 120 14.83 -3.66 6.53
N ARG A 121 13.60 -3.55 6.00
CA ARG A 121 13.12 -4.41 4.92
C ARG A 121 12.12 -3.72 4.00
N ARG A 122 12.10 -4.17 2.75
CA ARG A 122 11.00 -3.91 1.82
C ARG A 122 9.94 -4.98 1.97
N GLY A 123 8.67 -4.57 2.11
CA GLY A 123 7.53 -5.49 2.17
C GLY A 123 6.96 -5.79 0.78
N ALA A 124 6.17 -6.87 0.66
CA ALA A 124 5.52 -7.25 -0.60
C ALA A 124 4.68 -6.12 -1.22
N GLY A 125 3.96 -5.34 -0.40
CA GLY A 125 3.23 -4.17 -0.89
C GLY A 125 4.13 -3.05 -1.45
N GLN A 126 5.32 -2.83 -0.89
CA GLN A 126 6.30 -1.88 -1.47
C GLN A 126 6.91 -2.43 -2.77
N GLU A 127 7.13 -3.73 -2.86
CA GLU A 127 7.61 -4.37 -4.09
C GLU A 127 6.57 -4.28 -5.21
N GLU A 128 5.29 -4.44 -4.90
CA GLU A 128 4.19 -4.26 -5.83
C GLU A 128 4.04 -2.82 -6.30
N MET A 129 4.06 -1.86 -5.36
CA MET A 129 4.04 -0.45 -5.69
C MET A 129 5.23 -0.07 -6.57
N LEU A 130 6.41 -0.59 -6.27
CA LEU A 130 7.60 -0.34 -7.07
C LEU A 130 7.46 -0.91 -8.48
N ARG A 131 7.00 -2.15 -8.64
CA ARG A 131 6.73 -2.74 -9.95
C ARG A 131 5.76 -1.87 -10.76
N PHE A 132 4.67 -1.46 -10.14
CA PHE A 132 3.70 -0.55 -10.76
C PHE A 132 4.34 0.77 -11.23
N LEU A 133 5.12 1.42 -10.38
CA LEU A 133 5.77 2.69 -10.69
C LEU A 133 6.82 2.53 -11.81
N VAL A 134 7.58 1.43 -11.81
CA VAL A 134 8.56 1.12 -12.87
C VAL A 134 7.86 1.01 -14.22
N ASP A 135 6.77 0.23 -14.28
CA ASP A 135 6.01 0.07 -15.52
C ASP A 135 5.43 1.41 -15.99
N ALA A 136 4.85 2.20 -15.09
CA ALA A 136 4.29 3.51 -15.44
C ALA A 136 5.36 4.50 -15.95
N VAL A 137 6.54 4.53 -15.33
CA VAL A 137 7.67 5.33 -15.79
C VAL A 137 8.17 4.85 -17.16
N ALA A 138 8.25 3.54 -17.38
CA ALA A 138 8.66 2.98 -18.66
C ALA A 138 7.69 3.36 -19.80
N HIS A 139 6.38 3.33 -19.55
CA HIS A 139 5.38 3.81 -20.51
C HIS A 139 5.55 5.31 -20.81
N GLY A 140 5.80 6.13 -19.79
CA GLY A 140 6.08 7.55 -19.97
C GLY A 140 7.37 7.85 -20.72
N ARG A 141 8.36 6.96 -20.65
CA ARG A 141 9.57 7.09 -21.48
C ARG A 141 9.27 6.71 -22.93
N ALA A 142 8.47 5.67 -23.15
CA ALA A 142 8.09 5.21 -24.47
C ALA A 142 7.23 6.25 -25.23
N ASP A 143 6.37 6.99 -24.54
CA ASP A 143 5.55 8.07 -25.13
C ASP A 143 6.24 9.45 -25.13
N GLY A 144 7.48 9.53 -24.63
CA GLY A 144 8.27 10.76 -24.57
C GLY A 144 7.84 11.76 -23.50
N SER A 145 6.83 11.44 -22.68
CA SER A 145 6.35 12.34 -21.63
C SER A 145 7.18 12.32 -20.35
N VAL A 146 8.08 11.36 -20.20
CA VAL A 146 9.04 11.24 -19.10
C VAL A 146 10.47 11.41 -19.61
N ARG A 147 11.28 12.18 -18.88
CA ARG A 147 12.67 12.46 -19.20
C ARG A 147 13.53 11.18 -19.35
N PRO A 148 14.66 11.25 -20.08
CA PRO A 148 15.64 10.17 -20.12
C PRO A 148 16.18 9.81 -18.73
N GLY A 149 16.46 8.52 -18.51
CA GLY A 149 17.03 8.00 -17.27
C GLY A 149 16.60 6.57 -16.97
N GLU A 150 17.16 5.97 -15.91
CA GLU A 150 16.80 4.62 -15.48
C GLU A 150 15.43 4.59 -14.78
N ALA A 151 14.48 3.82 -15.34
CA ALA A 151 13.11 3.78 -14.86
C ALA A 151 13.02 3.28 -13.40
N GLU A 152 13.85 2.32 -13.04
CA GLU A 152 13.92 1.79 -11.68
C GLU A 152 14.33 2.85 -10.66
N THR A 153 15.37 3.63 -10.97
CA THR A 153 15.84 4.72 -10.10
C THR A 153 14.75 5.78 -9.95
N MET A 154 14.11 6.16 -11.05
CA MET A 154 13.06 7.18 -11.04
C MET A 154 11.84 6.72 -10.23
N ALA A 155 11.40 5.48 -10.40
CA ALA A 155 10.30 4.89 -9.64
C ALA A 155 10.60 4.84 -8.13
N ARG A 156 11.84 4.52 -7.73
CA ARG A 156 12.26 4.53 -6.33
C ARG A 156 12.22 5.91 -5.71
N VAL A 157 12.65 6.94 -6.43
CA VAL A 157 12.57 8.33 -5.96
C VAL A 157 11.12 8.75 -5.79
N VAL A 158 10.25 8.44 -6.77
CA VAL A 158 8.82 8.71 -6.68
C VAL A 158 8.20 8.01 -5.46
N LEU A 159 8.54 6.74 -5.21
CA LEU A 159 8.07 5.98 -4.06
C LEU A 159 8.51 6.62 -2.74
N LEU A 160 9.80 6.94 -2.59
CA LEU A 160 10.35 7.54 -1.38
C LEU A 160 9.71 8.89 -1.07
N THR A 161 9.53 9.74 -2.09
CA THR A 161 8.85 11.02 -1.92
C THR A 161 7.39 10.81 -1.51
N THR A 162 6.66 9.95 -2.22
CA THR A 162 5.25 9.66 -1.90
C THR A 162 5.09 9.13 -0.47
N GLN A 163 5.97 8.20 -0.06
CA GLN A 163 5.96 7.63 1.28
C GLN A 163 6.16 8.68 2.37
N SER A 164 7.03 9.67 2.16
CA SER A 164 7.21 10.80 3.09
C SER A 164 5.92 11.61 3.24
N PHE A 165 5.22 11.88 2.12
CA PHE A 165 3.93 12.58 2.11
C PHE A 165 2.78 11.76 2.72
N VAL A 166 2.94 10.45 2.88
CA VAL A 166 1.95 9.59 3.54
C VAL A 166 2.24 9.44 5.03
N LEU A 167 3.49 9.13 5.39
CA LEU A 167 3.85 8.75 6.76
C LEU A 167 4.21 9.96 7.63
N SER A 168 4.92 10.94 7.09
CA SER A 168 5.45 12.07 7.86
C SER A 168 4.59 13.33 7.77
N ALA A 169 3.71 13.43 6.78
CA ALA A 169 2.90 14.63 6.53
C ALA A 169 2.14 15.13 7.77
N ARG A 170 1.52 14.25 8.56
CA ARG A 170 0.77 14.65 9.76
C ARG A 170 1.64 15.39 10.78
N ILE A 171 2.92 15.00 10.90
CA ILE A 171 3.85 15.56 11.89
C ILE A 171 4.51 16.82 11.34
N VAL A 172 4.96 16.77 10.08
CA VAL A 172 5.78 17.83 9.47
C VAL A 172 4.94 18.99 8.93
N ALA A 173 3.74 18.69 8.42
CA ALA A 173 2.92 19.70 7.76
C ALA A 173 2.15 20.60 8.72
N ASP A 174 2.14 20.31 10.03
CA ASP A 174 1.68 21.18 11.12
C ASP A 174 0.45 22.06 10.77
N GLY A 175 -0.70 21.41 10.52
CA GLY A 175 -1.96 22.11 10.24
C GLY A 175 -2.15 22.58 8.79
N LEU A 176 -1.21 22.34 7.87
CA LEU A 176 -1.42 22.57 6.45
C LEU A 176 -2.57 21.72 5.90
N PRO A 177 -3.41 22.27 5.00
CA PRO A 177 -4.46 21.49 4.36
C PRO A 177 -3.88 20.33 3.54
N ALA A 178 -4.50 19.14 3.64
CA ALA A 178 -4.09 17.96 2.87
C ALA A 178 -4.09 18.23 1.34
N ALA A 179 -5.04 19.02 0.85
CA ALA A 179 -5.11 19.44 -0.54
C ALA A 179 -3.90 20.30 -0.99
N SER A 180 -3.26 21.03 -0.07
CA SER A 180 -2.02 21.76 -0.38
C SER A 180 -0.86 20.79 -0.56
N LEU A 181 -0.73 19.80 0.33
CA LEU A 181 0.30 18.76 0.19
C LEU A 181 0.13 17.93 -1.09
N ASP A 182 -1.12 17.62 -1.46
CA ASP A 182 -1.42 16.91 -2.70
C ASP A 182 -0.97 17.68 -3.94
N ARG A 183 -1.19 19.00 -3.95
CA ARG A 183 -0.73 19.86 -5.05
C ARG A 183 0.80 19.92 -5.12
N GLU A 184 1.48 20.01 -3.98
CA GLU A 184 2.96 20.03 -3.98
C GLU A 184 3.55 18.66 -4.34
N LEU A 185 2.94 17.56 -3.91
CA LEU A 185 3.32 16.22 -4.35
C LEU A 185 3.16 16.07 -5.86
N ALA A 186 2.03 16.54 -6.41
CA ALA A 186 1.79 16.54 -7.85
C ALA A 186 2.89 17.29 -8.60
N ARG A 187 3.19 18.53 -8.18
CA ARG A 187 4.23 19.36 -8.81
C ARG A 187 5.62 18.74 -8.71
N LEU A 188 5.96 18.17 -7.56
CA LEU A 188 7.26 17.56 -7.34
C LEU A 188 7.45 16.34 -8.26
N VAL A 189 6.47 15.43 -8.30
CA VAL A 189 6.53 14.24 -9.16
C VAL A 189 6.48 14.62 -10.63
N ASP A 190 5.58 15.54 -11.02
CA ASP A 190 5.43 16.02 -12.39
C ASP A 190 6.73 16.66 -12.90
N GLY A 191 7.31 17.56 -12.11
CA GLY A 191 8.56 18.25 -12.43
C GLY A 191 9.77 17.33 -12.44
N TYR A 192 9.86 16.38 -11.50
CA TYR A 192 10.95 15.39 -11.47
C TYR A 192 10.96 14.49 -12.71
N LEU A 193 9.78 14.16 -13.25
CA LEU A 193 9.65 13.28 -14.41
C LEU A 193 9.65 14.01 -15.75
N ARG A 194 9.42 15.32 -15.78
CA ARG A 194 9.27 16.08 -17.02
C ARG A 194 10.58 16.12 -17.84
N PRO A 195 10.53 15.94 -19.17
CA PRO A 195 11.64 16.22 -20.07
C PRO A 195 12.12 17.68 -19.96
N ASP A 196 13.38 17.91 -20.30
CA ASP A 196 13.97 19.26 -20.39
C ASP A 196 13.33 20.10 -21.51
#